data_AF-A0A1H3WHQ5-F1
#
_entry.id   AF-A0A1H3WHQ5-F1
#
_cell.length_a   1.000
_cell.length_b   1.000
_cell.length_c   1.000
_cell.angle_alpha   90.00
_cell.angle_beta   90.00
_cell.angle_gamma   90.00
#
_symmetry.space_group_name_H-M   'P 1'
#
loop_
_entity.id
_entity.type
_entity.pdbx_description
1 polymer ?
#
loop_
_entity_poly.entity_id
_entity_poly.type
_entity_poly.pdbx_seq_one_letter_code
_entity_poly.pdbx_strand_id
1 'polypeptide(L)'
;MFDPTWGSGYVNKGVFTKRINNSYFKVQPAQLITSHMPFDYLWQFLNSPINSKEFFEGKTKGSDASKYFDFEKEIEKYDSLSEVDKAFESSERIEKNGLTNNLIITQYKYKRESFTIYTQNKNIEKLNTLYSDYNEAITFLNDFIVFRFKKMKPEQSDEQLKSMIQNVKDRFKKCETDAYKVGIVGSENTGSLSNLKRLIATSLIQTEEESQFLNEYLGKNSLGRRMMLSNFKKRD
;
A
#
# COMPACT_ATOMS: atom_id res chain seq x y z
N MET A 1 -9.15 -21.10 -25.72
CA MET A 1 -8.33 -19.90 -25.91
C MET A 1 -8.88 -19.02 -27.03
N PHE A 2 -8.62 -17.72 -26.99
CA PHE A 2 -9.02 -16.75 -28.01
C PHE A 2 -7.85 -15.80 -28.31
N ASP A 3 -7.52 -15.58 -29.59
CA ASP A 3 -6.69 -14.45 -30.02
C ASP A 3 -7.44 -13.61 -31.07
N PRO A 4 -8.12 -12.53 -30.64
CA PRO A 4 -8.86 -11.68 -31.56
C PRO A 4 -7.95 -10.80 -32.42
N THR A 5 -6.69 -10.56 -32.02
CA THR A 5 -5.75 -9.73 -32.78
C THR A 5 -5.42 -10.42 -34.10
N TRP A 6 -4.98 -11.68 -34.01
CA TRP A 6 -4.64 -12.49 -35.18
C TRP A 6 -5.88 -13.01 -35.92
N GLY A 7 -7.04 -13.07 -35.24
CA GLY A 7 -8.32 -13.39 -35.86
C GLY A 7 -9.00 -12.23 -36.60
N SER A 8 -8.50 -10.99 -36.49
CA SER A 8 -9.17 -9.80 -37.05
C SER A 8 -8.66 -9.36 -38.43
N GLY A 9 -7.42 -9.70 -38.77
CA GLY A 9 -6.76 -9.24 -39.98
C GLY A 9 -5.24 -9.25 -39.85
N TYR A 10 -4.56 -8.46 -40.68
CA TYR A 10 -3.10 -8.32 -40.65
C TYR A 10 -2.67 -6.91 -41.05
N VAL A 11 -1.46 -6.53 -40.66
CA VAL A 11 -0.82 -5.30 -41.12
C VAL A 11 0.13 -5.62 -42.26
N ASN A 12 -0.02 -4.93 -43.39
CA ASN A 12 0.90 -5.02 -44.51
C ASN A 12 1.38 -3.61 -44.87
N LYS A 13 2.70 -3.38 -44.86
CA LYS A 13 3.32 -2.07 -45.12
C LYS A 13 2.70 -0.92 -44.29
N GLY A 14 2.42 -1.18 -43.01
CA GLY A 14 1.85 -0.20 -42.08
C GLY A 14 0.34 0.04 -42.22
N VAL A 15 -0.33 -0.60 -43.19
CA VAL A 15 -1.79 -0.49 -43.36
C VAL A 15 -2.47 -1.76 -42.84
N PHE A 16 -3.43 -1.59 -41.95
CA PHE A 16 -4.25 -2.70 -41.46
C PHE A 16 -5.27 -3.11 -42.52
N THR A 17 -5.31 -4.39 -42.84
CA THR A 17 -6.33 -5.01 -43.70
C THR A 17 -7.18 -5.94 -42.86
N LYS A 18 -8.48 -5.63 -42.74
CA LYS A 18 -9.44 -6.49 -42.03
C LYS A 18 -9.65 -7.79 -42.80
N ARG A 19 -9.44 -8.92 -42.14
CA ARG A 19 -9.73 -10.26 -42.66
C ARG A 19 -9.99 -11.20 -41.49
N ILE A 20 -11.27 -11.40 -41.20
CA ILE A 20 -11.67 -12.22 -40.05
C ILE A 20 -11.32 -13.69 -40.31
N ASN A 21 -10.69 -14.32 -39.31
CA ASN A 21 -10.35 -15.72 -39.31
C ASN A 21 -10.62 -16.35 -37.94
N ASN A 22 -11.30 -17.50 -37.92
CA ASN A 22 -11.63 -18.23 -36.70
C ASN A 22 -10.54 -19.22 -36.25
N SER A 23 -9.38 -19.29 -36.93
CA SER A 23 -8.28 -20.19 -36.55
C SER A 23 -7.80 -20.04 -35.10
N TYR A 24 -8.09 -18.91 -34.45
CA TYR A 24 -7.72 -18.64 -33.05
C TYR A 24 -8.93 -18.54 -32.11
N PHE A 25 -10.12 -18.99 -32.53
CA PHE A 25 -11.34 -18.97 -31.72
C PHE A 25 -11.59 -20.33 -31.06
N LYS A 26 -11.72 -20.36 -29.73
CA LYS A 26 -11.93 -21.58 -28.92
C LYS A 26 -10.88 -22.69 -29.16
N VAL A 27 -9.65 -22.31 -29.47
CA VAL A 27 -8.55 -23.27 -29.67
C VAL A 27 -8.15 -23.89 -28.34
N GLN A 28 -7.79 -25.18 -28.36
CA GLN A 28 -7.25 -25.86 -27.18
C GLN A 28 -5.91 -25.24 -26.76
N PRO A 29 -5.65 -25.03 -25.46
CA PRO A 29 -4.39 -24.44 -24.99
C PRO A 29 -3.14 -25.13 -25.54
N ALA A 30 -3.12 -26.46 -25.54
CA ALA A 30 -2.01 -27.28 -26.05
C ALA A 30 -1.74 -27.11 -27.56
N GLN A 31 -2.73 -26.68 -28.34
CA GLN A 31 -2.55 -26.35 -29.75
C GLN A 31 -2.09 -24.91 -29.92
N LEU A 32 -2.66 -23.98 -29.16
CA LEU A 32 -2.36 -22.56 -29.31
C LEU A 32 -0.94 -22.21 -28.87
N ILE A 33 -0.43 -22.88 -27.83
CA ILE A 33 0.92 -22.68 -27.30
C ILE A 33 2.03 -22.95 -28.32
N THR A 34 1.73 -23.63 -29.43
CA THR A 34 2.70 -23.88 -30.51
C THR A 34 3.07 -22.63 -31.31
N SER A 35 2.27 -21.57 -31.19
CA SER A 35 2.45 -20.31 -31.94
C SER A 35 2.27 -19.06 -31.09
N HIS A 36 1.55 -19.15 -29.97
CA HIS A 36 1.26 -18.01 -29.09
C HIS A 36 1.76 -18.32 -27.69
N MET A 37 2.87 -17.69 -27.30
CA MET A 37 3.48 -17.84 -25.99
C MET A 37 3.11 -16.66 -25.08
N PRO A 38 2.32 -16.88 -24.02
CA PRO A 38 2.11 -15.88 -22.98
C PRO A 38 3.41 -15.59 -22.22
N PHE A 39 3.59 -14.34 -21.79
CA PHE A 39 4.73 -13.96 -20.95
C PHE A 39 4.69 -14.62 -19.57
N ASP A 40 3.51 -14.66 -18.95
CA ASP A 40 3.23 -15.29 -17.67
C ASP A 40 2.64 -16.68 -17.92
N TYR A 41 3.30 -17.73 -17.42
CA TYR A 41 2.93 -19.11 -17.70
C TYR A 41 1.57 -19.52 -17.13
N LEU A 42 1.00 -18.76 -16.18
CA LEU A 42 -0.36 -18.97 -15.69
C LEU A 42 -1.37 -18.99 -16.85
N TRP A 43 -1.17 -18.10 -17.83
CA TRP A 43 -2.07 -17.91 -18.97
C TRP A 43 -1.79 -18.85 -20.14
N GLN A 44 -0.92 -19.85 -19.96
CA GLN A 44 -0.79 -20.95 -20.91
C GLN A 44 -1.97 -21.91 -20.80
N PHE A 45 -2.62 -22.00 -19.63
CA PHE A 45 -3.67 -22.97 -19.32
C PHE A 45 -3.24 -24.42 -19.59
N LEU A 46 -1.99 -24.73 -19.21
CA LEU A 46 -1.39 -26.05 -19.33
C LEU A 46 -1.04 -26.57 -17.94
N ASN A 47 -1.33 -27.84 -17.67
CA ASN A 47 -0.88 -28.48 -16.44
C ASN A 47 0.62 -28.80 -16.43
N SER A 48 1.29 -28.69 -17.57
CA SER A 48 2.75 -28.75 -17.68
C SER A 48 3.21 -27.60 -18.57
N PRO A 49 3.31 -26.37 -18.02
CA PRO A 49 3.72 -25.20 -18.78
C PRO A 49 5.11 -25.38 -19.39
N ILE A 50 5.31 -24.81 -20.57
CA ILE A 50 6.64 -24.70 -21.18
C ILE A 50 7.27 -23.36 -20.81
N ASN A 51 8.60 -23.31 -20.75
CA ASN A 51 9.32 -22.06 -20.60
C ASN A 51 9.68 -21.42 -21.95
N SER A 52 10.15 -20.17 -21.93
CA SER A 52 10.49 -19.41 -23.14
C SER A 52 11.54 -20.11 -24.00
N LYS A 53 12.53 -20.77 -23.40
CA LYS A 53 13.56 -21.51 -24.14
C LYS A 53 12.95 -22.73 -24.83
N GLU A 54 12.13 -23.51 -24.12
CA GLU A 54 11.43 -24.68 -24.67
C GLU A 54 10.52 -24.30 -25.84
N PHE A 55 9.82 -23.16 -25.73
CA PHE A 55 9.01 -22.62 -26.82
C PHE A 55 9.84 -22.34 -28.08
N PHE A 56 10.99 -21.67 -27.94
CA PHE A 56 11.90 -21.41 -29.08
C PHE A 56 12.53 -22.68 -29.66
N GLU A 57 12.67 -23.74 -28.87
CA GLU A 57 13.08 -25.07 -29.33
C GLU A 57 11.94 -25.84 -30.02
N GLY A 58 10.74 -25.26 -30.14
CA GLY A 58 9.58 -25.90 -30.77
C GLY A 58 8.89 -26.96 -29.91
N LYS A 59 9.16 -26.99 -28.60
CA LYS A 59 8.51 -27.94 -27.69
C LYS A 59 7.07 -27.52 -27.42
N THR A 60 6.17 -28.50 -27.41
CA THR A 60 4.73 -28.28 -27.21
C THR A 60 4.22 -28.83 -25.87
N LYS A 61 5.11 -29.44 -25.09
CA LYS A 61 4.86 -29.97 -23.74
C LYS A 61 6.08 -29.68 -22.86
N GLY A 62 5.84 -29.27 -21.62
CA GLY A 62 6.91 -29.06 -20.64
C GLY A 62 7.75 -30.32 -20.49
N SER A 63 9.08 -30.18 -20.50
CA SER A 63 9.99 -31.33 -20.40
C SER A 63 10.01 -31.97 -19.01
N ASP A 64 9.45 -31.29 -18.01
CA ASP A 64 9.43 -31.73 -16.62
C ASP A 64 8.06 -32.29 -16.22
N ALA A 65 7.85 -33.59 -16.46
CA ALA A 65 6.64 -34.30 -16.08
C ALA A 65 6.36 -34.30 -14.57
N SER A 66 7.33 -33.90 -13.73
CA SER A 66 7.17 -33.80 -12.27
C SER A 66 6.57 -32.47 -11.81
N LYS A 67 6.49 -31.46 -12.69
CA LYS A 67 5.90 -30.14 -12.39
C LYS A 67 4.46 -30.08 -12.90
N TYR A 68 3.56 -30.76 -12.18
CA TYR A 68 2.14 -30.52 -12.35
C TYR A 68 1.78 -29.11 -11.86
N PHE A 69 1.16 -28.32 -12.73
CA PHE A 69 0.69 -26.96 -12.44
C PHE A 69 -0.84 -26.93 -12.49
N ASP A 70 -1.48 -26.74 -11.34
CA ASP A 70 -2.93 -26.58 -11.27
C ASP A 70 -3.32 -25.15 -11.63
N PHE A 71 -3.38 -24.86 -12.94
CA PHE A 71 -3.63 -23.50 -13.39
C PHE A 71 -5.03 -23.00 -12.98
N GLU A 72 -6.02 -23.87 -12.81
CA GLU A 72 -7.37 -23.47 -12.38
C GLU A 72 -7.34 -22.94 -10.95
N LYS A 73 -6.74 -23.71 -10.03
CA LYS A 73 -6.55 -23.28 -8.64
C LYS A 73 -5.67 -22.03 -8.53
N GLU A 74 -4.64 -21.91 -9.37
CA GLU A 74 -3.78 -20.73 -9.38
C GLU A 74 -4.49 -19.49 -9.93
N ILE A 75 -5.45 -19.64 -10.85
CA ILE A 75 -6.32 -18.54 -11.30
C ILE A 75 -7.25 -18.11 -10.16
N GLU A 76 -7.90 -19.05 -9.47
CA GLU A 76 -8.76 -18.73 -8.31
C GLU A 76 -7.98 -17.97 -7.24
N LYS A 77 -6.76 -18.43 -6.94
CA LYS A 77 -5.84 -17.72 -6.05
C LYS A 77 -5.53 -16.34 -6.60
N TYR A 78 -5.09 -16.22 -7.85
CA TYR A 78 -4.72 -14.96 -8.49
C TYR A 78 -5.84 -13.93 -8.43
N ASP A 79 -7.09 -14.34 -8.67
CA ASP A 79 -8.24 -13.44 -8.68
C ASP A 79 -8.59 -12.90 -7.29
N SER A 80 -8.25 -13.66 -6.23
CA SER A 80 -8.40 -13.22 -4.84
C SER A 80 -7.32 -12.25 -4.33
N LEU A 81 -6.21 -12.12 -5.07
CA LEU A 81 -5.07 -11.30 -4.66
C LEU A 81 -5.34 -9.81 -4.80
N SER A 82 -4.64 -9.01 -4.00
CA SER A 82 -4.57 -7.58 -4.21
C SER A 82 -3.81 -7.24 -5.49
N GLU A 83 -4.03 -6.06 -6.09
CA GLU A 83 -3.29 -5.66 -7.30
C GLU A 83 -1.77 -5.62 -7.10
N VAL A 84 -1.32 -5.31 -5.88
CA VAL A 84 0.09 -5.39 -5.47
C VAL A 84 0.61 -6.82 -5.63
N ASP A 85 -0.10 -7.79 -5.04
CA ASP A 85 0.31 -9.20 -5.04
C ASP A 85 0.18 -9.80 -6.45
N LYS A 86 -0.84 -9.42 -7.23
CA LYS A 86 -0.98 -9.81 -8.64
C LYS A 86 0.21 -9.35 -9.47
N ALA A 87 0.65 -8.09 -9.31
CA ALA A 87 1.80 -7.56 -10.03
C ALA A 87 3.10 -8.28 -9.62
N PHE A 88 3.29 -8.51 -8.32
CA PHE A 88 4.43 -9.26 -7.79
C PHE A 88 4.46 -10.69 -8.32
N GLU A 89 3.42 -11.48 -8.07
CA GLU A 89 3.38 -12.89 -8.48
C GLU A 89 3.49 -13.05 -9.99
N SER A 90 2.87 -12.18 -10.78
CA SER A 90 3.02 -12.22 -12.24
C SER A 90 4.47 -11.95 -12.66
N SER A 91 5.16 -11.00 -12.00
CA SER A 91 6.58 -10.75 -12.28
C SER A 91 7.47 -11.96 -11.97
N GLU A 92 7.22 -12.64 -10.85
CA GLU A 92 7.95 -13.85 -10.46
C GLU A 92 7.71 -15.00 -11.44
N ARG A 93 6.46 -15.17 -11.92
CA ARG A 93 6.14 -16.19 -12.91
C ARG A 93 6.80 -15.90 -14.26
N ILE A 94 6.79 -14.65 -14.71
CA ILE A 94 7.46 -14.23 -15.96
C ILE A 94 8.97 -14.50 -15.85
N GLU A 95 9.59 -14.17 -14.71
CA GLU A 95 11.02 -14.42 -14.50
C GLU A 95 11.35 -15.92 -14.52
N LYS A 96 10.55 -16.74 -13.82
CA LYS A 96 10.66 -18.21 -13.84
C LYS A 96 10.45 -18.81 -15.23
N ASN A 97 9.64 -18.16 -16.07
CA ASN A 97 9.41 -18.55 -17.46
C ASN A 97 10.65 -18.29 -18.35
N GLY A 98 11.62 -17.51 -17.87
CA GLY A 98 12.90 -17.23 -18.52
C GLY A 98 12.88 -15.94 -19.35
N LEU A 99 13.81 -15.03 -19.05
CA LEU A 99 13.97 -13.72 -19.66
C LEU A 99 14.84 -13.75 -20.93
N THR A 100 14.38 -14.49 -21.95
CA THR A 100 15.22 -14.83 -23.12
C THR A 100 15.23 -13.79 -24.25
N ASN A 101 14.32 -12.80 -24.23
CA ASN A 101 14.28 -11.73 -25.22
C ASN A 101 13.78 -10.41 -24.64
N ASN A 102 13.95 -9.32 -25.40
CA ASN A 102 13.63 -7.97 -24.95
C ASN A 102 12.14 -7.76 -24.63
N LEU A 103 11.21 -8.43 -25.33
CA LEU A 103 9.78 -8.30 -25.04
C LEU A 103 9.45 -8.87 -23.66
N ILE A 104 10.01 -10.04 -23.32
CA ILE A 104 9.83 -10.65 -22.00
C ILE A 104 10.46 -9.77 -20.91
N ILE A 105 11.67 -9.26 -21.15
CA ILE A 105 12.37 -8.36 -20.21
C ILE A 105 11.54 -7.08 -19.98
N THR A 106 11.00 -6.48 -21.04
CA THR A 106 10.13 -5.31 -20.93
C THR A 106 8.87 -5.62 -20.12
N GLN A 107 8.21 -6.73 -20.39
CA GLN A 107 7.01 -7.13 -19.65
C GLN A 107 7.31 -7.40 -18.17
N TYR A 108 8.42 -8.06 -17.86
CA TYR A 108 8.89 -8.27 -16.49
C TYR A 108 9.11 -6.94 -15.77
N LYS A 109 9.86 -6.01 -16.39
CA LYS A 109 10.13 -4.68 -15.84
C LYS A 109 8.83 -3.91 -15.59
N TYR A 110 7.90 -3.95 -16.54
CA TYR A 110 6.58 -3.32 -16.40
C TYR A 110 5.81 -3.86 -15.18
N LYS A 111 5.83 -5.18 -14.94
CA LYS A 111 5.17 -5.77 -13.75
C LYS A 111 5.88 -5.41 -12.45
N ARG A 112 7.21 -5.35 -12.43
CA ARG A 112 7.99 -4.89 -11.25
C ARG A 112 7.74 -3.42 -10.93
N GLU A 113 7.63 -2.58 -11.95
CA GLU A 113 7.27 -1.17 -11.79
C GLU A 113 5.84 -1.01 -11.30
N SER A 114 4.89 -1.77 -11.87
CA SER A 114 3.50 -1.81 -11.40
C SER A 114 3.41 -2.21 -9.92
N PHE A 115 4.13 -3.25 -9.49
CA PHE A 115 4.24 -3.64 -8.07
C PHE A 115 4.74 -2.49 -7.19
N THR A 116 5.76 -1.78 -7.65
CA THR A 116 6.32 -0.63 -6.93
C THR A 116 5.29 0.49 -6.78
N ILE A 117 4.61 0.86 -7.88
CA ILE A 117 3.60 1.91 -7.90
C ILE A 117 2.42 1.54 -7.00
N TYR A 118 1.87 0.33 -7.12
CA TYR A 118 0.76 -0.11 -6.29
C TYR A 118 1.12 -0.16 -4.81
N THR A 119 2.34 -0.59 -4.48
CA THR A 119 2.85 -0.55 -3.10
C THR A 119 2.92 0.87 -2.56
N GLN A 120 3.47 1.80 -3.36
CA GLN A 120 3.57 3.20 -2.98
C GLN A 120 2.18 3.83 -2.78
N ASN A 121 1.24 3.59 -3.70
CA ASN A 121 -0.14 4.10 -3.59
C ASN A 121 -0.83 3.59 -2.33
N LYS A 122 -0.76 2.29 -2.04
CA LYS A 122 -1.29 1.71 -0.79
C LYS A 122 -0.66 2.33 0.46
N ASN A 123 0.62 2.65 0.42
CA ASN A 123 1.32 3.30 1.53
C ASN A 123 0.98 4.79 1.64
N ILE A 124 0.69 5.48 0.53
CA ILE A 124 0.20 6.86 0.52
C ILE A 124 -1.18 6.94 1.19
N GLU A 125 -2.06 5.95 0.99
CA GLU A 125 -3.34 5.88 1.73
C GLU A 125 -3.15 5.79 3.25
N LYS A 126 -2.17 5.00 3.70
CA LYS A 126 -1.79 4.96 5.12
C LYS A 126 -1.23 6.29 5.61
N LEU A 127 -0.42 6.95 4.79
CA LEU A 127 0.11 8.28 5.11
C LEU A 127 -1.01 9.31 5.26
N ASN A 128 -2.00 9.30 4.36
CA ASN A 128 -3.16 10.19 4.43
C ASN A 128 -4.00 9.91 5.69
N THR A 129 -4.19 8.64 6.03
CA THR A 129 -4.87 8.23 7.27
C THR A 129 -4.11 8.74 8.50
N LEU A 130 -2.78 8.59 8.51
CA LEU A 130 -1.92 9.08 9.58
C LEU A 130 -1.99 10.61 9.73
N TYR A 131 -2.08 11.36 8.62
CA TYR A 131 -2.31 12.81 8.67
C TYR A 131 -3.65 13.15 9.31
N SER A 132 -4.71 12.40 8.98
CA SER A 132 -6.03 12.58 9.60
C SER A 132 -5.98 12.33 11.11
N ASP A 133 -5.39 11.21 11.52
CA ASP A 133 -5.25 10.83 12.94
C ASP A 133 -4.41 11.86 13.72
N TYR A 134 -3.32 12.34 13.11
CA TYR A 134 -2.47 13.38 13.70
C TYR A 134 -3.23 14.70 13.87
N ASN A 135 -3.96 15.13 12.84
CA ASN A 135 -4.75 16.36 12.91
C ASN A 135 -5.83 16.27 14.00
N GLU A 136 -6.49 15.12 14.12
CA GLU A 136 -7.45 14.89 15.19
C GLU A 136 -6.78 14.96 16.57
N ALA A 137 -5.63 14.31 16.75
CA ALA A 137 -4.86 14.36 18.00
C ALA A 137 -4.44 15.80 18.38
N ILE A 138 -4.03 16.60 17.38
CA ILE A 138 -3.71 18.02 17.55
C ILE A 138 -4.93 18.82 17.99
N THR A 139 -6.11 18.56 17.44
CA THR A 139 -7.34 19.21 17.88
C THR A 139 -7.61 18.93 19.36
N PHE A 140 -7.53 17.67 19.81
CA PHE A 140 -7.71 17.35 21.22
C PHE A 140 -6.67 17.99 22.14
N LEU A 141 -5.40 18.05 21.71
CA LEU A 141 -4.35 18.74 22.46
C LEU A 141 -4.65 20.24 22.58
N ASN A 142 -5.02 20.87 21.45
CA ASN A 142 -5.36 22.30 21.42
C ASN A 142 -6.60 22.60 22.27
N ASP A 143 -7.61 21.74 22.26
CA ASP A 143 -8.80 21.89 23.10
C ASP A 143 -8.45 21.87 24.59
N PHE A 144 -7.55 20.96 25.01
CA PHE A 144 -7.04 20.95 26.38
C PHE A 144 -6.26 22.23 26.72
N ILE A 145 -5.37 22.67 25.85
CA ILE A 145 -4.58 23.90 26.04
C ILE A 145 -5.50 25.12 26.14
N VAL A 146 -6.51 25.23 25.27
CA VAL A 146 -7.51 26.30 25.31
C VAL A 146 -8.34 26.22 26.60
N PHE A 147 -8.73 25.02 27.02
CA PHE A 147 -9.44 24.82 28.28
C PHE A 147 -8.61 25.28 29.48
N ARG A 148 -7.30 24.95 29.50
CA ARG A 148 -6.33 25.46 30.48
C ARG A 148 -6.22 26.98 30.44
N PHE A 149 -6.12 27.58 29.24
CA PHE A 149 -6.09 29.05 29.07
C PHE A 149 -7.36 29.72 29.56
N LYS A 150 -8.51 29.06 29.43
CA LYS A 150 -9.80 29.46 30.00
C LYS A 150 -9.93 29.12 31.49
N LYS A 151 -8.80 28.87 32.17
CA LYS A 151 -8.72 28.58 33.61
C LYS A 151 -9.56 27.37 34.01
N MET A 152 -9.63 26.37 33.12
CA MET A 152 -10.35 25.13 33.31
C MET A 152 -11.85 25.34 33.61
N LYS A 153 -12.49 26.20 32.81
CA LYS A 153 -13.93 26.48 32.90
C LYS A 153 -14.69 25.95 31.68
N PRO A 154 -15.85 25.28 31.88
CA PRO A 154 -16.48 24.95 33.16
C PRO A 154 -15.69 23.91 33.97
N GLU A 155 -15.87 23.88 35.29
CA GLU A 155 -15.18 22.92 36.16
C GLU A 155 -15.47 21.48 35.73
N GLN A 156 -14.43 20.65 35.75
CA GLN A 156 -14.48 19.23 35.43
C GLN A 156 -13.96 18.44 36.64
N SER A 157 -14.39 17.19 36.77
CA SER A 157 -13.81 16.27 37.75
C SER A 157 -12.35 15.96 37.45
N ASP A 158 -11.58 15.60 38.48
CA ASP A 158 -10.18 15.21 38.35
C ASP A 158 -10.04 14.01 37.39
N GLU A 159 -11.00 13.08 37.39
CA GLU A 159 -11.09 11.94 36.49
C GLU A 159 -11.27 12.36 35.03
N GLN A 160 -12.17 13.31 34.77
CA GLN A 160 -12.38 13.85 33.41
C GLN A 160 -11.13 14.55 32.88
N LEU A 161 -10.45 15.36 33.71
CA LEU A 161 -9.23 16.04 33.30
C LEU A 161 -8.12 15.05 32.94
N LYS A 162 -7.94 13.99 33.75
CA LYS A 162 -7.00 12.91 33.46
C LYS A 162 -7.35 12.20 32.16
N SER A 163 -8.63 11.92 31.94
CA SER A 163 -9.11 11.26 30.71
C SER A 163 -8.85 12.09 29.46
N MET A 164 -9.01 13.42 29.51
CA MET A 164 -8.72 14.31 28.37
C MET A 164 -7.25 14.19 27.93
N ILE A 165 -6.31 14.30 28.87
CA ILE A 165 -4.87 14.17 28.55
C ILE A 165 -4.52 12.75 28.14
N GLN A 166 -5.07 11.73 28.81
CA GLN A 166 -4.81 10.34 28.44
C GLN A 166 -5.27 10.05 27.01
N ASN A 167 -6.43 10.57 26.59
CA ASN A 167 -6.92 10.43 25.22
C ASN A 167 -5.93 11.04 24.20
N VAL A 168 -5.38 12.22 24.49
CA VAL A 168 -4.36 12.85 23.65
C VAL A 168 -3.10 11.99 23.56
N LYS A 169 -2.61 11.47 24.70
CA LYS A 169 -1.44 10.57 24.76
C LYS A 169 -1.65 9.31 23.91
N ASP A 170 -2.78 8.66 24.07
CA ASP A 170 -3.10 7.42 23.36
C ASP A 170 -3.15 7.65 21.84
N ARG A 171 -3.73 8.78 21.40
CA ARG A 171 -3.80 9.15 19.99
C ARG A 171 -2.43 9.44 19.39
N PHE A 172 -1.59 10.22 20.06
CA PHE A 172 -0.23 10.46 19.55
C PHE A 172 0.64 9.20 19.59
N LYS A 173 0.46 8.32 20.59
CA LYS A 173 1.17 7.04 20.65
C LYS A 173 0.76 6.11 19.50
N LYS A 174 -0.52 6.11 19.14
CA LYS A 174 -1.02 5.44 17.93
C LYS A 174 -0.36 6.04 16.68
N CYS A 175 -0.35 7.37 16.53
CA CYS A 175 0.28 8.05 15.40
C CYS A 175 1.77 7.69 15.27
N GLU A 176 2.52 7.70 16.38
CA GLU A 176 3.93 7.29 16.41
C GLU A 176 4.10 5.86 15.89
N THR A 177 3.30 4.93 16.40
CA THR A 177 3.34 3.52 15.99
C THR A 177 3.00 3.35 14.51
N ASP A 178 1.96 4.02 14.03
CA ASP A 178 1.49 3.89 12.65
C ASP A 178 2.43 4.57 11.65
N ALA A 179 3.16 5.62 12.05
CA ALA A 179 4.20 6.25 11.25
C ALA A 179 5.34 5.29 10.85
N TYR A 180 5.62 4.27 11.67
CA TYR A 180 6.60 3.23 11.32
C TYR A 180 6.01 2.15 10.39
N LYS A 181 4.69 2.05 10.26
CA LYS A 181 4.00 1.07 9.40
C LYS A 181 3.65 1.58 8.01
N VAL A 182 3.82 2.88 7.74
CA VAL A 182 3.50 3.51 6.45
C VAL A 182 4.27 2.85 5.29
N GLY A 183 5.55 2.51 5.47
CA GLY A 183 6.37 1.92 4.40
C GLY A 183 6.89 2.94 3.38
N ILE A 184 7.28 2.47 2.19
CA ILE A 184 7.84 3.31 1.11
C ILE A 184 6.72 4.03 0.37
N VAL A 185 6.82 5.36 0.22
CA VAL A 185 5.79 6.25 -0.37
C VAL A 185 6.25 6.99 -1.64
N GLY A 186 7.40 6.59 -2.20
CA GLY A 186 8.02 7.28 -3.34
C GLY A 186 8.77 8.55 -2.93
N SER A 187 9.62 9.06 -3.83
CA SER A 187 10.47 10.25 -3.59
C SER A 187 9.64 11.50 -3.28
N GLU A 188 8.54 11.69 -4.02
CA GLU A 188 7.61 12.82 -3.90
C GLU A 188 7.06 12.98 -2.46
N ASN A 189 6.80 11.88 -1.74
CA ASN A 189 6.16 11.91 -0.42
C ASN A 189 7.11 11.61 0.76
N THR A 190 8.37 11.27 0.47
CA THR A 190 9.35 10.90 1.52
C THR A 190 9.61 12.08 2.47
N GLY A 191 9.68 13.30 1.94
CA GLY A 191 9.80 14.52 2.74
C GLY A 191 8.61 14.74 3.67
N SER A 192 7.39 14.57 3.14
CA SER A 192 6.14 14.71 3.89
C SER A 192 6.04 13.72 5.06
N LEU A 193 6.31 12.43 4.82
CA LEU A 193 6.33 11.41 5.87
C LEU A 193 7.39 11.72 6.96
N SER A 194 8.58 12.16 6.55
CA SER A 194 9.65 12.51 7.49
C SER A 194 9.28 13.72 8.35
N ASN A 195 8.67 14.74 7.73
CA ASN A 195 8.17 15.90 8.46
C ASN A 195 7.06 15.53 9.45
N LEU A 196 6.11 14.69 9.04
CA LEU A 196 5.02 14.25 9.92
C LEU A 196 5.53 13.48 11.14
N LYS A 197 6.54 12.60 10.96
CA LYS A 197 7.20 11.91 12.09
C LYS A 197 7.79 12.88 13.11
N ARG A 198 8.47 13.92 12.62
CA ARG A 198 9.02 14.97 13.49
C ARG A 198 7.92 15.73 14.23
N LEU A 199 6.84 16.09 13.53
CA LEU A 199 5.69 16.77 14.14
C LEU A 199 5.06 15.92 15.23
N ILE A 200 4.81 14.64 14.98
CA ILE A 200 4.31 13.69 16.00
C ILE A 200 5.23 13.66 17.22
N ALA A 201 6.55 13.59 17.03
CA ALA A 201 7.50 13.58 18.13
C ALA A 201 7.47 14.89 18.95
N THR A 202 7.39 16.05 18.29
CA THR A 202 7.24 17.34 18.95
C THR A 202 5.93 17.43 19.74
N SER A 203 4.81 16.98 19.17
CA SER A 203 3.50 16.99 19.84
C SER A 203 3.42 16.02 21.01
N LEU A 204 4.13 14.90 20.97
CA LEU A 204 4.29 14.00 22.12
C LEU A 204 4.99 14.70 23.29
N ILE A 205 6.06 15.46 23.01
CA ILE A 205 6.76 16.25 24.03
C ILE A 205 5.80 17.28 24.64
N GLN A 206 5.08 18.03 23.81
CA GLN A 206 4.10 19.02 24.28
C GLN A 206 2.98 18.38 25.11
N THR A 207 2.50 17.19 24.71
CA THR A 207 1.49 16.44 25.47
C THR A 207 2.01 16.04 26.84
N GLU A 208 3.30 15.68 26.95
CA GLU A 208 3.92 15.36 28.22
C GLU A 208 4.06 16.59 29.12
N GLU A 209 4.41 17.76 28.58
CA GLU A 209 4.42 19.02 29.33
C GLU A 209 3.04 19.35 29.92
N GLU A 210 1.97 19.21 29.12
CA GLU A 210 0.59 19.43 29.59
C GLU A 210 0.17 18.39 30.64
N SER A 211 0.63 17.14 30.50
CA SER A 211 0.40 16.09 31.49
C SER A 211 1.11 16.36 32.81
N GLN A 212 2.34 16.84 32.77
CA GLN A 212 3.10 17.20 33.97
C GLN A 212 2.41 18.36 34.71
N PHE A 213 2.00 19.38 33.97
CA PHE A 213 1.19 20.46 34.54
C PHE A 213 -0.10 19.93 35.20
N LEU A 214 -0.83 19.04 34.52
CA LEU A 214 -2.07 18.49 35.09
C LEU A 214 -1.80 17.72 36.38
N ASN A 215 -0.76 16.90 36.41
CA ASN A 215 -0.37 16.15 37.61
C ASN A 215 -0.04 17.10 38.79
N GLU A 216 0.72 18.18 38.53
CA GLU A 216 1.00 19.20 39.54
C GLU A 216 -0.27 19.91 40.01
N TYR A 217 -1.15 20.30 39.08
CA TYR A 217 -2.41 20.97 39.35
C TYR A 217 -3.32 20.12 40.25
N LEU A 218 -3.50 18.85 39.91
CA LEU A 218 -4.34 17.92 40.66
C LEU A 218 -3.76 17.61 42.05
N GLY A 219 -2.44 17.65 42.21
CA GLY A 219 -1.77 17.51 43.50
C GLY A 219 -1.93 18.69 44.46
N LYS A 220 -2.50 19.83 44.03
CA LYS A 220 -2.77 20.99 44.88
C LYS A 220 -4.18 20.97 45.48
N ASN A 221 -4.34 21.63 46.63
CA ASN A 221 -5.64 21.98 47.20
C ASN A 221 -6.33 23.11 46.40
N SER A 222 -7.58 23.44 46.74
CA SER A 222 -8.38 24.48 46.03
C SER A 222 -7.67 25.83 45.88
N LEU A 223 -6.94 26.28 46.90
CA LEU A 223 -6.23 27.56 46.87
C LEU A 223 -4.98 27.47 45.97
N GLY A 224 -4.22 26.38 46.06
CA GLY A 224 -3.07 26.13 45.18
C GLY A 224 -3.45 25.98 43.71
N ARG A 225 -4.56 25.29 43.41
CA ARG A 225 -5.13 25.19 42.05
C ARG A 225 -5.46 26.57 41.47
N ARG A 226 -6.09 27.44 42.27
CA ARG A 226 -6.39 28.82 41.87
C ARG A 226 -5.13 29.63 41.59
N MET A 227 -4.10 29.51 42.43
CA MET A 227 -2.82 30.22 42.23
C MET A 227 -2.08 29.78 40.95
N MET A 228 -2.09 28.48 40.63
CA MET A 228 -1.46 28.00 39.39
C MET A 228 -2.14 28.58 38.14
N LEU A 229 -3.47 28.72 38.16
CA LEU A 229 -4.23 29.30 37.04
C LEU A 229 -4.14 30.84 36.98
N SER A 230 -3.86 31.53 38.09
CA SER A 230 -3.71 32.99 38.12
C SER A 230 -2.34 33.47 37.64
N ASN A 231 -1.30 32.66 37.80
CA ASN A 231 0.07 32.98 37.39
C ASN A 231 0.36 32.62 35.93
N PHE A 232 -0.63 32.11 35.20
CA PHE A 232 -0.49 31.72 33.81
C PHE A 232 -0.40 32.96 32.90
N LYS A 233 0.82 33.42 32.62
CA LYS A 233 1.09 34.48 31.63
C LYS A 233 1.05 33.88 30.22
N LYS A 234 0.56 34.65 29.24
CA LYS A 234 0.70 34.34 27.81
C LYS A 234 2.17 34.02 27.52
N ARG A 235 2.44 32.83 26.97
CA ARG A 235 3.66 32.61 26.20
C ARG A 235 3.40 33.29 24.84
N ASP A 236 4.16 34.33 24.55
CA ASP A 236 4.19 35.00 23.24
C ASP A 236 4.80 34.06 22.17
#